data_AF-A0A564Z8C7-F1
#
_entry.id   AF-A0A564Z8C7-F1
#
_cell.length_a   1.000
_cell.length_b   1.000
_cell.length_c   1.000
_cell.angle_alpha   90.00
_cell.angle_beta   90.00
_cell.angle_gamma   90.00
#
_symmetry.space_group_name_H-M   'P 1'
#
loop_
_entity.id
_entity.type
_entity.pdbx_description
1 polymer ?
#
loop_
_entity_poly.entity_id
_entity_poly.type
_entity_poly.pdbx_seq_one_letter_code
_entity_poly.pdbx_strand_id
1 'polypeptide(L)'
;MSNSFERKAMSFYRAGRFAVPPDIDFNLLPHKTKSAVVVTFIGSLDSFNYKLTTSLADDFLKLNPFSLPCVDSSIKGYYDVERKIIFLHYRDSEELLRQLLFNYKKCQKIFDIWDSYKLKELFFLFSVSHFIVITSFGTSLDPRYILLFKMINHLRLELYSSVETILKLIAISPYCVSMARVACPRLLFVFKLPPTIAARNLAKNQKALANLERNLSLQIYNVFQESGLLDKLFTIDGFHTVRVLLPDCIEPIKVGTECYADDDLAQQMLERILSCTGISSLTSDFDTKSKRQPLQLKNEYSAPGAPRNRSFAAFLESNVSNLLEDIEYNDAKDPYLKNLPELPSVKCWFI
;
A
#
# COMPACT_ATOMS: atom_id res chain seq x y z
N MET A 1 -38.59 -36.95 -11.62
CA MET A 1 -37.47 -37.85 -11.30
C MET A 1 -36.53 -37.85 -12.51
N SER A 2 -35.30 -37.37 -12.50
CA SER A 2 -34.42 -36.90 -11.43
C SER A 2 -33.24 -36.17 -12.10
N ASN A 3 -32.78 -35.09 -11.48
CA ASN A 3 -31.42 -34.53 -11.54
C ASN A 3 -30.91 -33.92 -12.85
N SER A 4 -31.24 -32.64 -13.06
CA SER A 4 -30.39 -31.67 -13.80
C SER A 4 -29.93 -30.49 -12.91
N PHE A 5 -29.95 -30.67 -11.59
CA PHE A 5 -29.49 -29.69 -10.60
C PHE A 5 -28.15 -30.12 -9.98
N GLU A 6 -27.12 -30.28 -10.82
CA GLU A 6 -25.73 -30.17 -10.38
C GLU A 6 -25.11 -28.96 -11.05
N ARG A 7 -25.58 -27.77 -10.68
CA ARG A 7 -24.69 -26.60 -10.65
C ARG A 7 -23.65 -26.90 -9.57
N LYS A 8 -22.56 -27.55 -9.96
CA LYS A 8 -21.30 -27.53 -9.21
C LYS A 8 -20.98 -26.06 -8.95
N ALA A 9 -21.31 -25.58 -7.75
CA ALA A 9 -20.65 -24.42 -7.17
C ALA A 9 -19.16 -24.75 -7.21
N MET A 10 -18.44 -24.23 -8.20
CA MET A 10 -16.99 -24.29 -8.17
C MET A 10 -16.57 -23.44 -6.98
N SER A 11 -16.28 -24.09 -5.87
CA SER A 11 -15.57 -23.49 -4.74
C SER A 11 -14.39 -22.68 -5.30
N PHE A 12 -14.50 -21.35 -5.22
CA PHE A 12 -13.48 -20.43 -5.71
C PHE A 12 -12.25 -20.40 -4.79
N TYR A 13 -12.31 -21.07 -3.64
CA TYR A 13 -11.17 -21.31 -2.77
C TYR A 13 -10.22 -22.35 -3.37
N ARG A 14 -9.29 -21.90 -4.21
CA ARG A 14 -8.22 -22.75 -4.77
C ARG A 14 -6.87 -22.32 -4.25
N ALA A 15 -6.29 -23.17 -3.39
CA ALA A 15 -4.97 -22.95 -2.80
C ALA A 15 -4.83 -21.56 -2.18
N GLY A 16 -5.76 -21.19 -1.29
CA GLY A 16 -5.75 -19.90 -0.56
C GLY A 16 -6.40 -18.72 -1.28
N ARG A 17 -6.66 -18.78 -2.58
CA ARG A 17 -7.19 -17.66 -3.38
C ARG A 17 -8.70 -17.53 -3.27
N PHE A 18 -9.23 -16.31 -3.27
CA PHE A 18 -10.67 -16.03 -3.25
C PHE A 18 -11.02 -14.66 -3.86
N ALA A 19 -12.27 -14.47 -4.25
CA ALA A 19 -12.85 -13.16 -4.58
C ALA A 19 -13.59 -12.59 -3.36
N VAL A 20 -13.80 -11.28 -3.30
CA VAL A 20 -14.69 -10.66 -2.30
C VAL A 20 -15.98 -10.21 -2.99
N PRO A 21 -17.18 -10.59 -2.50
CA PRO A 21 -17.41 -11.45 -1.33
C PRO A 21 -16.96 -12.92 -1.56
N PRO A 22 -16.48 -13.60 -0.51
CA PRO A 22 -15.97 -14.96 -0.61
C PRO A 22 -17.11 -15.97 -0.79
N ASP A 23 -17.10 -16.70 -1.91
CA ASP A 23 -17.94 -17.90 -2.11
C ASP A 23 -17.15 -19.14 -1.65
N ILE A 24 -17.08 -19.33 -0.33
CA ILE A 24 -16.25 -20.35 0.32
C ILE A 24 -17.11 -21.18 1.28
N ASP A 25 -16.99 -22.51 1.17
CA ASP A 25 -17.47 -23.40 2.23
C ASP A 25 -16.53 -23.28 3.45
N PHE A 26 -17.04 -22.73 4.56
CA PHE A 26 -16.27 -22.51 5.79
C PHE A 26 -15.67 -23.81 6.39
N ASN A 27 -16.15 -24.98 5.97
CA ASN A 27 -15.56 -26.26 6.37
C ASN A 27 -14.20 -26.52 5.73
N LEU A 28 -13.93 -25.90 4.58
CA LEU A 28 -12.67 -26.02 3.83
C LEU A 28 -11.61 -25.00 4.27
N LEU A 29 -11.95 -24.06 5.16
CA LEU A 29 -11.02 -23.04 5.66
C LEU A 29 -9.99 -23.65 6.64
N PRO A 30 -8.70 -23.67 6.28
CA PRO A 30 -7.67 -24.12 7.20
C PRO A 30 -7.53 -23.13 8.36
N HIS A 31 -7.18 -23.65 9.54
CA HIS A 31 -6.94 -22.86 10.76
C HIS A 31 -8.05 -21.84 11.11
N LYS A 32 -9.32 -22.17 10.86
CA LYS A 32 -10.49 -21.30 11.04
C LYS A 32 -10.60 -20.59 12.41
N THR A 33 -10.07 -21.18 13.48
CA THR A 33 -10.09 -20.62 14.84
C THR A 33 -8.87 -19.77 15.19
N LYS A 34 -7.83 -19.75 14.35
CA LYS A 34 -6.64 -18.93 14.58
C LYS A 34 -6.90 -17.50 14.13
N SER A 35 -6.28 -16.55 14.82
CA SER A 35 -6.28 -15.15 14.44
C SER A 35 -5.46 -14.91 13.18
N ALA A 36 -5.90 -13.97 12.34
CA ALA A 36 -5.22 -13.61 11.10
C ALA A 36 -5.04 -12.10 10.96
N VAL A 37 -3.91 -11.71 10.36
CA VAL A 37 -3.61 -10.33 10.00
C VAL A 37 -4.03 -10.08 8.57
N VAL A 38 -4.62 -8.92 8.29
CA VAL A 38 -5.14 -8.57 6.96
C VAL A 38 -4.35 -7.41 6.39
N VAL A 39 -3.77 -7.62 5.22
CA VAL A 39 -2.91 -6.67 4.50
C VAL A 39 -3.52 -6.36 3.14
N THR A 40 -3.83 -5.10 2.89
CA THR A 40 -4.41 -4.65 1.61
C THR A 40 -3.39 -3.87 0.80
N PHE A 41 -3.32 -4.11 -0.51
CA PHE A 41 -2.51 -3.35 -1.46
C PHE A 41 -3.36 -2.39 -2.28
N ILE A 42 -2.92 -1.12 -2.34
CA ILE A 42 -3.55 -0.05 -3.14
C ILE A 42 -2.44 0.73 -3.85
N GLY A 43 -2.71 1.15 -5.09
CA GLY A 43 -1.92 2.17 -5.79
C GLY A 43 -1.39 1.71 -7.13
N SER A 44 -0.28 2.30 -7.55
CA SER A 44 0.42 1.95 -8.79
C SER A 44 1.91 1.86 -8.48
N LEU A 45 2.52 0.74 -8.85
CA LEU A 45 3.91 0.45 -8.51
C LEU A 45 4.87 0.89 -9.62
N ASP A 46 4.55 0.61 -10.89
CA ASP A 46 5.38 0.99 -12.03
C ASP A 46 4.59 0.95 -13.35
N SER A 47 4.21 2.13 -13.86
CA SER A 47 3.56 2.26 -15.17
C SER A 47 4.51 1.98 -16.34
N PHE A 48 5.84 2.07 -16.15
CA PHE A 48 6.81 1.86 -17.24
C PHE A 48 7.05 0.38 -17.54
N ASN A 49 7.05 -0.46 -16.50
CA ASN A 49 7.25 -1.91 -16.64
C ASN A 49 5.95 -2.72 -16.54
N TYR A 50 4.78 -2.05 -16.56
CA TYR A 50 3.46 -2.66 -16.33
C TYR A 50 3.39 -3.54 -15.06
N LYS A 51 4.23 -3.24 -14.05
CA LYS A 51 4.21 -3.99 -12.79
C LYS A 51 3.07 -3.48 -11.93
N LEU A 52 2.10 -4.35 -11.69
CA LEU A 52 1.02 -4.13 -10.75
C LEU A 52 1.53 -4.16 -9.31
N THR A 53 0.77 -3.56 -8.39
CA THR A 53 1.06 -3.61 -6.95
C THR A 53 1.07 -5.04 -6.40
N THR A 54 0.42 -5.98 -7.10
CA THR A 54 0.48 -7.41 -6.84
C THR A 54 1.90 -7.97 -6.86
N SER A 55 2.82 -7.35 -7.62
CA SER A 55 4.20 -7.84 -7.67
C SER A 55 4.91 -7.75 -6.32
N LEU A 56 4.48 -6.84 -5.42
CA LEU A 56 5.01 -6.79 -4.06
C LEU A 56 4.60 -8.02 -3.24
N ALA A 57 3.35 -8.48 -3.42
CA ALA A 57 2.88 -9.71 -2.82
C ALA A 57 3.56 -10.93 -3.47
N ASP A 58 3.80 -10.86 -4.78
CA ASP A 58 4.49 -11.92 -5.51
C ASP A 58 5.94 -12.07 -5.01
N ASP A 59 6.65 -10.95 -4.83
CA ASP A 59 8.00 -10.89 -4.27
C ASP A 59 8.03 -11.35 -2.79
N PHE A 60 6.99 -11.01 -2.02
CA PHE A 60 6.86 -11.41 -0.62
C PHE A 60 6.70 -12.91 -0.46
N LEU A 61 5.77 -13.49 -1.23
CA LEU A 61 5.38 -14.90 -1.13
C LEU A 61 6.26 -15.81 -1.99
N LYS A 62 7.06 -15.24 -2.90
CA LYS A 62 7.78 -15.97 -3.97
C LYS A 62 6.85 -16.88 -4.79
N LEU A 63 5.60 -16.47 -4.91
CA LEU A 63 4.50 -17.16 -5.57
C LEU A 63 3.67 -16.10 -6.28
N ASN A 64 2.81 -16.47 -7.22
CA ASN A 64 1.85 -15.54 -7.82
C ASN A 64 0.47 -15.71 -7.16
N PRO A 65 0.17 -15.07 -6.01
CA PRO A 65 -1.14 -15.14 -5.35
C PRO A 65 -2.29 -14.70 -6.24
N PHE A 66 -2.11 -13.72 -7.13
CA PHE A 66 -3.21 -13.06 -7.84
C PHE A 66 -3.37 -13.45 -9.33
N SER A 67 -2.61 -14.43 -9.82
CA SER A 67 -2.52 -14.80 -11.24
C SER A 67 -3.70 -15.63 -11.79
N LEU A 68 -4.55 -16.20 -10.93
CA LEU A 68 -5.68 -17.06 -11.34
C LEU A 68 -6.97 -16.25 -11.62
N PRO A 69 -7.91 -16.80 -12.41
CA PRO A 69 -9.00 -16.06 -13.02
C PRO A 69 -10.17 -15.84 -12.04
N CYS A 70 -10.00 -14.95 -11.07
CA CYS A 70 -11.12 -14.15 -10.56
C CYS A 70 -11.28 -12.98 -11.53
N VAL A 71 -11.90 -13.25 -12.69
CA VAL A 71 -11.91 -12.32 -13.83
C VAL A 71 -12.75 -11.09 -13.53
N ASP A 72 -13.80 -11.21 -12.71
CA ASP A 72 -14.82 -10.16 -12.58
C ASP A 72 -14.87 -9.48 -11.21
N SER A 73 -14.07 -9.90 -10.22
CA SER A 73 -14.04 -9.23 -8.91
C SER A 73 -13.05 -8.06 -8.89
N SER A 74 -13.50 -6.92 -8.39
CA SER A 74 -12.72 -5.70 -8.13
C SER A 74 -11.66 -5.93 -7.05
N ILE A 75 -12.00 -6.73 -6.03
CA ILE A 75 -11.13 -7.13 -4.93
C ILE A 75 -10.76 -8.61 -5.09
N LYS A 76 -9.46 -8.88 -5.05
CA LYS A 76 -8.90 -10.24 -5.02
C LYS A 76 -8.29 -10.51 -3.65
N GLY A 77 -8.49 -11.72 -3.14
CA GLY A 77 -7.96 -12.18 -1.87
C GLY A 77 -7.03 -13.39 -2.00
N TYR A 78 -6.03 -13.46 -1.12
CA TYR A 78 -5.18 -14.63 -0.95
C TYR A 78 -4.91 -14.85 0.54
N TYR A 79 -5.28 -16.02 1.06
CA TYR A 79 -4.98 -16.43 2.42
C TYR A 79 -3.71 -17.28 2.44
N ASP A 80 -2.65 -16.74 3.05
CA ASP A 80 -1.43 -17.47 3.39
C ASP A 80 -1.61 -18.20 4.72
N VAL A 81 -1.75 -19.52 4.63
CA VAL A 81 -1.99 -20.40 5.78
C VAL A 81 -0.77 -20.50 6.69
N GLU A 82 0.45 -20.45 6.14
CA GLU A 82 1.69 -20.62 6.89
C GLU A 82 1.93 -19.40 7.78
N ARG A 83 1.78 -18.21 7.20
CA ARG A 83 2.02 -16.93 7.89
C ARG A 83 0.77 -16.39 8.60
N LYS A 84 -0.41 -16.99 8.34
CA LYS A 84 -1.73 -16.53 8.82
C LYS A 84 -2.03 -15.09 8.41
N ILE A 85 -1.67 -14.74 7.17
CA ILE A 85 -1.89 -13.41 6.60
C ILE A 85 -2.90 -13.52 5.46
N ILE A 86 -3.90 -12.65 5.48
CA ILE A 86 -4.86 -12.47 4.40
C ILE A 86 -4.44 -11.25 3.59
N PHE A 87 -4.08 -11.47 2.34
CA PHE A 87 -3.73 -10.42 1.40
C PHE A 87 -4.94 -10.05 0.56
N LEU A 88 -5.24 -8.75 0.47
CA LEU A 88 -6.26 -8.21 -0.41
C LEU A 88 -5.62 -7.28 -1.43
N HIS A 89 -6.11 -7.30 -2.65
CA HIS A 89 -5.67 -6.43 -3.71
C HIS A 89 -6.87 -5.79 -4.40
N TYR A 90 -6.86 -4.46 -4.45
CA TYR A 90 -7.88 -3.68 -5.15
C TYR A 90 -7.40 -3.35 -6.57
N ARG A 91 -8.04 -3.96 -7.58
CA ARG A 91 -7.66 -3.84 -8.99
C ARG A 91 -7.81 -2.41 -9.53
N ASP A 92 -8.85 -1.72 -9.09
CA ASP A 92 -9.30 -0.47 -9.71
C ASP A 92 -8.71 0.80 -9.05
N SER A 93 -7.64 0.67 -8.26
CA SER A 93 -7.05 1.80 -7.53
C SER A 93 -6.59 2.94 -8.44
N GLU A 94 -5.93 2.62 -9.55
CA GLU A 94 -5.40 3.65 -10.46
C GLU A 94 -6.51 4.37 -11.24
N GLU A 95 -7.50 3.62 -11.74
CA GLU A 95 -8.65 4.20 -12.43
C GLU A 95 -9.48 5.07 -11.49
N LEU A 96 -9.66 4.68 -10.22
CA LEU A 96 -10.33 5.51 -9.22
C LEU A 96 -9.59 6.83 -8.97
N LEU A 97 -8.25 6.78 -8.81
CA LEU A 97 -7.42 7.97 -8.65
C LEU A 97 -7.45 8.87 -9.90
N ARG A 98 -7.57 8.29 -11.10
CA ARG A 98 -7.72 9.04 -12.35
C ARG A 98 -9.08 9.73 -12.43
N GLN A 99 -10.16 9.03 -12.04
CA GLN A 99 -11.52 9.59 -12.00
C GLN A 99 -11.63 10.75 -11.00
N LEU A 100 -10.96 10.66 -9.85
CA LEU A 100 -10.86 11.77 -8.88
C LEU A 100 -10.31 13.04 -9.52
N LEU A 101 -9.24 12.92 -10.31
CA LEU A 101 -8.59 14.06 -10.96
C LEU A 101 -9.53 14.75 -11.97
N PHE A 102 -10.28 13.95 -12.73
CA PHE A 102 -11.21 14.46 -13.74
C PHE A 102 -12.40 15.19 -13.10
N ASN A 103 -12.94 14.63 -12.02
CA ASN A 103 -14.10 15.18 -11.33
C ASN A 103 -13.73 16.35 -10.39
N TYR A 104 -12.48 16.44 -9.93
CA TYR A 104 -11.99 17.56 -9.11
C TYR A 104 -12.15 18.91 -9.81
N LYS A 105 -11.95 18.95 -11.15
CA LYS A 105 -12.15 20.16 -11.94
C LYS A 105 -13.61 20.59 -12.06
N LYS A 106 -14.58 19.75 -11.66
CA LYS A 106 -15.99 19.94 -12.01
C LYS A 106 -16.92 20.42 -10.89
N CYS A 107 -16.64 20.34 -9.57
CA CYS A 107 -17.49 21.00 -8.57
C CYS A 107 -17.04 20.87 -7.10
N GLN A 108 -17.49 21.82 -6.26
CA GLN A 108 -17.56 21.77 -4.78
C GLN A 108 -18.51 20.68 -4.22
N LYS A 109 -19.14 19.89 -5.09
CA LYS A 109 -20.14 18.83 -4.80
C LYS A 109 -19.62 17.43 -5.12
N ILE A 110 -18.32 17.20 -4.94
CA ILE A 110 -17.71 15.87 -5.14
C ILE A 110 -18.44 14.81 -4.29
N PHE A 111 -18.88 15.17 -3.08
CA PHE A 111 -19.59 14.27 -2.16
C PHE A 111 -21.01 13.88 -2.67
N ASP A 112 -21.75 14.81 -3.29
CA ASP A 112 -23.12 14.54 -3.79
C ASP A 112 -23.15 13.64 -5.04
N ILE A 113 -22.02 13.57 -5.77
CA ILE A 113 -21.91 12.85 -7.05
C ILE A 113 -21.31 11.44 -6.84
N TRP A 114 -20.62 11.21 -5.73
CA TRP A 114 -19.80 10.03 -5.52
C TRP A 114 -20.44 8.97 -4.62
N ASP A 115 -21.61 8.48 -5.04
CA ASP A 115 -22.07 7.14 -4.65
C ASP A 115 -21.48 6.07 -5.59
N SER A 116 -20.14 6.08 -5.76
CA SER A 116 -19.49 5.10 -6.60
C SER A 116 -19.30 3.79 -5.82
N TYR A 117 -19.74 2.68 -6.41
CA TYR A 117 -19.50 1.32 -5.91
C TYR A 117 -18.01 1.11 -5.53
N LYS A 118 -17.09 1.68 -6.31
CA LYS A 118 -15.64 1.70 -6.07
C LYS A 118 -15.20 2.33 -4.75
N LEU A 119 -15.85 3.41 -4.32
CA LEU A 119 -15.52 4.06 -3.04
C LEU A 119 -16.05 3.23 -1.86
N LYS A 120 -17.20 2.57 -2.01
CA LYS A 120 -17.73 1.61 -1.02
C LYS A 120 -16.82 0.41 -0.86
N GLU A 121 -16.25 -0.11 -1.95
CA GLU A 121 -15.24 -1.18 -1.93
C GLU A 121 -13.98 -0.76 -1.20
N LEU A 122 -13.52 0.47 -1.42
CA LEU A 122 -12.37 0.99 -0.70
C LEU A 122 -12.65 1.22 0.78
N PHE A 123 -13.82 1.76 1.11
CA PHE A 123 -14.28 1.87 2.50
C PHE A 123 -14.32 0.50 3.18
N PHE A 124 -14.84 -0.53 2.50
CA PHE A 124 -14.80 -1.90 2.99
C PHE A 124 -13.37 -2.34 3.33
N LEU A 125 -12.40 -2.12 2.43
CA LEU A 125 -11.00 -2.43 2.68
C LEU A 125 -10.44 -1.72 3.92
N PHE A 126 -10.78 -0.44 4.13
CA PHE A 126 -10.40 0.32 5.33
C PHE A 126 -11.05 -0.19 6.62
N SER A 127 -12.20 -0.86 6.52
CA SER A 127 -12.91 -1.42 7.67
C SER A 127 -12.42 -2.82 8.06
N VAL A 128 -11.85 -3.58 7.13
CA VAL A 128 -11.44 -4.98 7.34
C VAL A 128 -9.93 -5.23 7.40
N SER A 129 -9.11 -4.21 7.13
CA SER A 129 -7.65 -4.34 7.04
C SER A 129 -6.93 -3.86 8.29
N HIS A 130 -5.88 -4.59 8.68
CA HIS A 130 -4.94 -4.18 9.73
C HIS A 130 -3.81 -3.32 9.16
N PHE A 131 -3.39 -3.62 7.92
CA PHE A 131 -2.42 -2.82 7.19
C PHE A 131 -2.95 -2.48 5.81
N ILE A 132 -2.66 -1.26 5.37
CA ILE A 132 -2.90 -0.85 3.99
C ILE A 132 -1.58 -0.34 3.42
N VAL A 133 -1.06 -1.07 2.44
CA VAL A 133 0.16 -0.75 1.71
C VAL A 133 -0.20 0.10 0.51
N ILE A 134 0.15 1.38 0.59
CA ILE A 134 0.00 2.36 -0.49
C ILE A 134 1.29 2.38 -1.27
N THR A 135 1.18 2.07 -2.55
CA THR A 135 2.29 2.11 -3.50
C THR A 135 2.26 3.39 -4.31
N SER A 136 3.43 4.00 -4.46
CA SER A 136 3.62 5.18 -5.30
C SER A 136 4.90 5.03 -6.09
N PHE A 137 4.88 5.47 -7.35
CA PHE A 137 6.07 5.58 -8.18
C PHE A 137 6.65 6.99 -8.06
N GLY A 138 7.94 7.09 -7.74
CA GLY A 138 8.63 8.36 -7.52
C GLY A 138 9.03 8.60 -6.06
N THR A 139 9.25 9.87 -5.72
CA THR A 139 9.71 10.35 -4.40
C THR A 139 8.74 11.34 -3.76
N SER A 140 7.48 11.33 -4.17
CA SER A 140 6.46 12.24 -3.64
C SER A 140 5.16 11.50 -3.38
N LEU A 141 4.49 11.87 -2.29
CA LEU A 141 3.14 11.44 -2.03
C LEU A 141 2.21 12.08 -3.06
N ASP A 142 1.36 11.27 -3.68
CA ASP A 142 0.34 11.75 -4.58
C ASP A 142 -0.78 12.45 -3.79
N PRO A 143 -1.03 13.76 -4.03
CA PRO A 143 -2.05 14.52 -3.29
C PRO A 143 -3.46 13.97 -3.50
N ARG A 144 -3.71 13.18 -4.56
CA ARG A 144 -5.01 12.52 -4.79
C ARG A 144 -5.42 11.59 -3.64
N TYR A 145 -4.46 10.98 -2.95
CA TYR A 145 -4.75 10.15 -1.78
C TYR A 145 -5.34 10.96 -0.61
N ILE A 146 -4.94 12.22 -0.45
CA ILE A 146 -5.49 13.09 0.61
C ILE A 146 -6.98 13.30 0.39
N LEU A 147 -7.37 13.63 -0.85
CA LEU A 147 -8.77 13.78 -1.22
C LEU A 147 -9.54 12.46 -1.02
N LEU A 148 -8.98 11.36 -1.51
CA LEU A 148 -9.57 10.03 -1.36
C LEU A 148 -9.84 9.68 0.11
N PHE A 149 -8.87 9.89 1.01
CA PHE A 149 -9.04 9.59 2.43
C PHE A 149 -10.05 10.50 3.11
N LYS A 150 -10.16 11.78 2.73
CA LYS A 150 -11.22 12.66 3.22
C LYS A 150 -12.60 12.12 2.84
N MET A 151 -12.74 11.58 1.64
CA MET A 151 -13.99 10.99 1.17
C MET A 151 -14.34 9.69 1.88
N ILE A 152 -13.37 8.80 2.08
CA ILE A 152 -13.57 7.57 2.87
C ILE A 152 -13.95 7.92 4.31
N ASN A 153 -13.32 8.92 4.92
CA ASN A 153 -13.64 9.33 6.28
C ASN A 153 -15.08 9.86 6.39
N HIS A 154 -15.55 10.60 5.38
CA HIS A 154 -16.93 11.06 5.32
C HIS A 154 -17.91 9.89 5.25
N LEU A 155 -17.70 8.95 4.30
CA LEU A 155 -18.52 7.74 4.21
C LEU A 155 -18.50 6.91 5.50
N ARG A 156 -17.35 6.83 6.18
CA ARG A 156 -17.24 6.13 7.46
C ARG A 156 -18.19 6.72 8.51
N LEU A 157 -18.33 8.04 8.55
CA LEU A 157 -19.24 8.72 9.48
C LEU A 157 -20.71 8.50 9.11
N GLU A 158 -21.04 8.56 7.82
CA GLU A 158 -22.41 8.34 7.34
C GLU A 158 -22.88 6.90 7.54
N LEU A 159 -22.02 5.93 7.24
CA LEU A 159 -22.35 4.50 7.30
C LEU A 159 -22.14 3.89 8.69
N TYR A 160 -21.62 4.65 9.65
CA TYR A 160 -21.25 4.16 10.98
C TYR A 160 -22.37 3.34 11.64
N SER A 161 -23.58 3.89 11.75
CA SER A 161 -24.70 3.23 12.42
C SER A 161 -25.14 1.94 11.71
N SER A 162 -25.09 1.93 10.38
CA SER A 162 -25.42 0.75 9.57
C SER A 162 -24.39 -0.37 9.77
N VAL A 163 -23.10 -0.02 9.71
CA VAL A 163 -22.01 -0.99 9.89
C VAL A 163 -21.97 -1.52 11.32
N GLU A 164 -22.16 -0.65 12.33
CA GLU A 164 -22.26 -1.05 13.73
C GLU A 164 -23.37 -2.08 13.95
N THR A 165 -24.55 -1.85 13.36
CA THR A 165 -25.70 -2.76 13.46
C THR A 165 -25.39 -4.12 12.84
N ILE A 166 -24.70 -4.16 11.69
CA ILE A 166 -24.29 -5.40 11.04
C ILE A 166 -23.24 -6.15 11.88
N LEU A 167 -22.24 -5.43 12.40
CA LEU A 167 -21.18 -6.04 13.23
C LEU A 167 -21.72 -6.62 14.54
N LYS A 168 -22.81 -6.06 15.11
CA LYS A 168 -23.50 -6.64 16.28
C LYS A 168 -24.10 -8.02 16.01
N LEU A 169 -24.37 -8.36 14.76
CA LEU A 169 -24.90 -9.68 14.37
C LEU A 169 -23.79 -10.74 14.27
N ILE A 170 -22.54 -10.31 14.25
CA ILE A 170 -21.35 -11.17 14.09
C ILE A 170 -20.67 -11.31 15.45
N ALA A 171 -20.12 -12.49 15.74
CA ALA A 171 -19.35 -12.74 16.96
C ALA A 171 -17.95 -12.10 16.88
N ILE A 172 -17.89 -10.76 16.95
CA ILE A 172 -16.67 -9.96 16.96
C ILE A 172 -16.51 -9.22 18.30
N SER A 173 -15.28 -8.78 18.59
CA SER A 173 -14.96 -8.00 19.79
C SER A 173 -15.86 -6.76 19.93
N PRO A 174 -16.34 -6.43 21.15
CA PRO A 174 -17.11 -5.20 21.40
C PRO A 174 -16.39 -3.93 20.97
N TYR A 175 -15.05 -3.94 20.98
CA TYR A 175 -14.25 -2.83 20.48
C TYR A 175 -14.48 -2.58 18.99
N CYS A 176 -14.43 -3.64 18.17
CA CYS A 176 -14.69 -3.58 16.73
C CYS A 176 -16.09 -3.04 16.43
N VAL A 177 -17.09 -3.49 17.21
CA VAL A 177 -18.46 -2.97 17.12
C VAL A 177 -18.48 -1.47 17.44
N SER A 178 -17.88 -1.04 18.54
CA SER A 178 -17.83 0.38 18.95
C SER A 178 -17.10 1.28 17.94
N MET A 179 -16.23 0.72 17.12
CA MET A 179 -15.50 1.45 16.09
C MET A 179 -16.15 1.32 14.71
N ALA A 180 -17.25 0.55 14.60
CA ALA A 180 -17.92 0.18 13.36
C ALA A 180 -16.94 -0.36 12.29
N ARG A 181 -15.96 -1.15 12.72
CA ARG A 181 -14.93 -1.76 11.85
C ARG A 181 -14.28 -2.97 12.51
N VAL A 182 -13.78 -3.89 11.71
CA VAL A 182 -13.05 -5.08 12.19
C VAL A 182 -11.66 -4.69 12.68
N ALA A 183 -10.98 -3.78 11.96
CA ALA A 183 -9.64 -3.34 12.32
C ALA A 183 -9.44 -1.85 11.99
N CYS A 184 -8.51 -1.21 12.71
CA CYS A 184 -8.00 0.12 12.35
C CYS A 184 -6.74 -0.07 11.50
N PRO A 185 -6.76 0.30 10.21
CA PRO A 185 -5.59 0.08 9.36
C PRO A 185 -4.43 1.00 9.75
N ARG A 186 -3.24 0.42 9.88
CA ARG A 186 -1.95 1.14 9.84
C ARG A 186 -1.57 1.35 8.37
N LEU A 187 -1.38 2.60 7.95
CA LEU A 187 -0.93 2.89 6.59
C LEU A 187 0.58 2.65 6.47
N LEU A 188 0.98 1.94 5.42
CA LEU A 188 2.37 1.73 5.03
C LEU A 188 2.56 2.30 3.62
N PHE A 189 3.62 3.07 3.40
CA PHE A 189 3.93 3.66 2.11
C PHE A 189 5.17 3.03 1.51
N VAL A 190 5.03 2.57 0.27
CA VAL A 190 6.11 1.98 -0.51
C VAL A 190 6.33 2.83 -1.75
N PHE A 191 7.46 3.52 -1.78
CA PHE A 191 7.87 4.35 -2.90
C PHE A 191 8.84 3.59 -3.79
N LYS A 192 8.48 3.34 -5.04
CA LYS A 192 9.42 2.78 -6.01
C LYS A 192 10.14 3.90 -6.73
N LEU A 193 11.47 3.91 -6.64
CA LEU A 193 12.26 4.91 -7.35
C LEU A 193 12.24 4.65 -8.87
N PRO A 194 12.13 5.72 -9.68
CA PRO A 194 12.25 5.59 -11.13
C PRO A 194 13.69 5.22 -11.50
N PRO A 195 13.93 4.62 -12.67
CA PRO A 195 15.26 4.20 -13.10
C PRO A 195 16.12 5.37 -13.61
N THR A 196 16.17 6.49 -12.88
CA THR A 196 16.93 7.69 -13.25
C THR A 196 18.35 7.66 -12.68
N ILE A 197 19.27 8.44 -13.27
CA ILE A 197 20.65 8.60 -12.78
C ILE A 197 20.67 9.08 -11.32
N ALA A 198 19.79 10.04 -10.98
CA ALA A 198 19.64 10.54 -9.62
C ALA A 198 19.21 9.43 -8.65
N ALA A 199 18.25 8.59 -9.02
CA ALA A 199 17.82 7.45 -8.21
C ALA A 199 18.92 6.40 -8.03
N ARG A 200 19.71 6.12 -9.09
CA ARG A 200 20.87 5.22 -9.00
C ARG A 200 21.97 5.76 -8.08
N ASN A 201 22.23 7.07 -8.13
CA ASN A 201 23.19 7.71 -7.24
C ASN A 201 22.70 7.71 -5.78
N LEU A 202 21.39 7.88 -5.57
CA LEU A 202 20.77 7.75 -4.26
C LEU A 202 20.87 6.31 -3.72
N ALA A 203 20.69 5.31 -4.59
CA ALA A 203 20.79 3.89 -4.23
C ALA A 203 22.19 3.51 -3.71
N LYS A 204 23.25 4.17 -4.22
CA LYS A 204 24.63 3.96 -3.75
C LYS A 204 24.90 4.57 -2.37
N ASN A 205 24.08 5.53 -1.92
CA ASN A 205 24.27 6.23 -0.65
C ASN A 205 23.18 5.85 0.36
N GLN A 206 23.48 4.84 1.18
CA GLN A 206 22.56 4.33 2.21
C GLN A 206 22.09 5.40 3.20
N LYS A 207 22.93 6.38 3.54
CA LYS A 207 22.57 7.48 4.44
C LYS A 207 21.57 8.42 3.78
N ALA A 208 21.77 8.75 2.50
CA ALA A 208 20.85 9.58 1.74
C ALA A 208 19.48 8.91 1.58
N LEU A 209 19.45 7.59 1.35
CA LEU A 209 18.21 6.82 1.27
C LEU A 209 17.45 6.78 2.59
N ALA A 210 18.13 6.56 3.71
CA ALA A 210 17.52 6.63 5.05
C ALA A 210 16.98 8.04 5.37
N ASN A 211 17.72 9.08 4.98
CA ASN A 211 17.26 10.46 5.11
C ASN A 211 16.03 10.75 4.24
N LEU A 212 15.97 10.18 3.03
CA LEU A 212 14.78 10.29 2.17
C LEU A 212 13.56 9.63 2.83
N GLU A 213 13.68 8.39 3.29
CA GLU A 213 12.58 7.70 4.01
C GLU A 213 12.10 8.51 5.21
N ARG A 214 13.02 9.03 6.03
CA ARG A 214 12.69 9.89 7.18
C ARG A 214 11.97 11.17 6.76
N ASN A 215 12.47 11.84 5.73
CA ASN A 215 11.85 13.07 5.23
C ASN A 215 10.45 12.80 4.67
N LEU A 216 10.26 11.68 3.95
CA LEU A 216 8.95 11.27 3.45
C LEU A 216 8.00 10.93 4.61
N SER A 217 8.43 10.18 5.61
CA SER A 217 7.62 9.92 6.81
C SER A 217 7.13 11.21 7.46
N LEU A 218 8.04 12.17 7.66
CA LEU A 218 7.69 13.47 8.26
C LEU A 218 6.75 14.28 7.36
N GLN A 219 7.00 14.32 6.05
CA GLN A 219 6.11 15.01 5.11
C GLN A 219 4.70 14.41 5.12
N ILE A 220 4.58 13.08 5.05
CA ILE A 220 3.29 12.39 5.07
C ILE A 220 2.56 12.69 6.38
N TYR A 221 3.27 12.57 7.51
CA TYR A 221 2.69 12.85 8.83
C TYR A 221 2.17 14.29 8.91
N ASN A 222 3.00 15.29 8.56
CA ASN A 222 2.60 16.70 8.62
C ASN A 222 1.43 17.00 7.67
N VAL A 223 1.48 16.51 6.43
CA VAL A 223 0.41 16.73 5.45
C VAL A 223 -0.92 16.12 5.93
N PHE A 224 -0.89 14.93 6.55
CA PHE A 224 -2.10 14.29 7.05
C PHE A 224 -2.61 14.94 8.34
N GLN A 225 -1.71 15.42 9.19
CA GLN A 225 -2.06 16.19 10.37
C GLN A 225 -2.74 17.52 9.97
N GLU A 226 -2.13 18.29 9.08
CA GLU A 226 -2.69 19.54 8.54
C GLU A 226 -4.01 19.31 7.78
N SER A 227 -4.15 18.14 7.15
CA SER A 227 -5.38 17.77 6.44
C SER A 227 -6.49 17.23 7.35
N GLY A 228 -6.25 17.03 8.65
CA GLY A 228 -7.21 16.45 9.59
C GLY A 228 -7.51 14.96 9.35
N LEU A 229 -6.58 14.22 8.75
CA LEU A 229 -6.77 12.81 8.38
C LEU A 229 -6.30 11.80 9.42
N LEU A 230 -5.47 12.22 10.39
CA LEU A 230 -5.00 11.35 11.48
C LEU A 230 -6.11 11.04 12.50
N ASP A 231 -7.33 11.55 12.30
CA ASP A 231 -8.49 11.27 13.12
C ASP A 231 -9.14 9.93 12.75
N LYS A 232 -9.00 8.94 13.64
CA LYS A 232 -9.70 7.63 13.73
C LYS A 232 -9.83 6.77 12.46
N LEU A 233 -9.56 7.23 11.24
CA LEU A 233 -9.71 6.46 10.01
C LEU A 233 -8.59 5.42 9.89
N PHE A 234 -7.35 5.84 10.11
CA PHE A 234 -6.15 5.00 10.06
C PHE A 234 -5.10 5.54 11.03
N THR A 235 -4.05 4.77 11.27
CA THR A 235 -2.88 5.19 12.05
C THR A 235 -1.60 5.16 11.22
N ILE A 236 -0.61 5.94 11.66
CA ILE A 236 0.73 6.05 11.04
C ILE A 236 1.76 5.95 12.16
N ASP A 237 2.63 4.95 12.09
CA ASP A 237 3.70 4.72 13.05
C ASP A 237 5.00 5.29 12.50
N GLY A 238 5.27 6.57 12.81
CA GLY A 238 6.18 7.46 12.08
C GLY A 238 7.43 6.85 11.44
N PHE A 239 8.24 6.10 12.19
CA PHE A 239 9.52 5.56 11.70
C PHE A 239 9.40 4.27 10.87
N HIS A 240 8.31 3.52 11.01
CA HIS A 240 8.10 2.23 10.34
C HIS A 240 7.07 2.31 9.21
N THR A 241 6.61 3.52 8.89
CA THR A 241 5.55 3.73 7.89
C THR A 241 6.07 3.73 6.45
N VAL A 242 7.30 4.18 6.19
CA VAL A 242 7.78 4.43 4.82
C VAL A 242 8.93 3.49 4.45
N ARG A 243 8.86 2.94 3.23
CA ARG A 243 9.95 2.21 2.58
C ARG A 243 10.18 2.72 1.16
N VAL A 244 11.44 2.92 0.80
CA VAL A 244 11.83 3.26 -0.58
C VAL A 244 12.45 2.03 -1.24
N LEU A 245 11.83 1.54 -2.31
CA LEU A 245 12.33 0.47 -3.15
C LEU A 245 13.21 1.04 -4.26
N LEU A 246 14.32 0.34 -4.50
CA LEU A 246 15.23 0.66 -5.57
C LEU A 246 14.56 0.36 -6.94
N PRO A 247 14.98 1.05 -8.01
CA PRO A 247 14.52 0.68 -9.34
C PRO A 247 14.90 -0.78 -9.60
N ASP A 248 14.01 -1.51 -10.28
CA ASP A 248 14.40 -2.79 -10.88
C ASP A 248 15.66 -2.53 -11.71
N CYS A 249 16.65 -3.42 -11.63
CA CYS A 249 17.87 -3.31 -12.41
C CYS A 249 17.50 -3.18 -13.89
N ILE A 250 17.41 -1.96 -14.41
CA ILE A 250 17.72 -1.74 -15.81
C ILE A 250 19.19 -2.08 -15.89
N GLU A 251 19.51 -3.01 -16.77
CA GLU A 251 20.87 -3.35 -17.15
C GLU A 251 21.74 -2.09 -17.07
N PRO A 252 22.95 -2.18 -16.47
CA PRO A 252 23.85 -1.03 -16.50
C PRO A 252 23.86 -0.56 -17.94
N ILE A 253 23.56 0.73 -18.18
CA ILE A 253 23.88 1.35 -19.47
C ILE A 253 25.33 0.96 -19.68
N LYS A 254 25.58 0.01 -20.59
CA LYS A 254 26.91 -0.47 -20.85
C LYS A 254 27.64 0.78 -21.28
N VAL A 255 28.55 1.25 -20.44
CA VAL A 255 29.62 2.12 -20.90
C VAL A 255 30.47 1.19 -21.76
N GLY A 256 30.06 1.04 -23.01
CA GLY A 256 30.50 -0.06 -23.86
C GLY A 256 29.62 -0.18 -25.09
N THR A 257 29.87 0.71 -26.06
CA THR A 257 29.87 0.37 -27.49
C THR A 257 28.66 -0.43 -27.98
N GLU A 258 27.46 0.13 -27.91
CA GLU A 258 26.32 -0.42 -28.65
C GLU A 258 26.02 0.53 -29.81
N CYS A 259 26.22 0.02 -31.03
CA CYS A 259 25.90 0.69 -32.27
C CYS A 259 24.45 1.18 -32.22
N TYR A 260 24.27 2.49 -32.25
CA TYR A 260 22.97 3.14 -32.32
C TYR A 260 22.19 2.55 -33.51
N ALA A 261 21.04 1.94 -33.24
CA ALA A 261 20.01 1.84 -34.26
C ALA A 261 19.54 3.27 -34.52
N ASP A 262 19.67 3.67 -35.79
CA ASP A 262 19.56 5.02 -36.35
C ASP A 262 18.15 5.67 -36.25
N ASP A 263 17.25 5.17 -35.39
CA ASP A 263 15.82 5.46 -35.45
C ASP A 263 15.25 6.27 -34.27
N ASP A 264 16.03 6.61 -33.23
CA ASP A 264 15.51 7.47 -32.15
C ASP A 264 15.62 8.97 -32.52
N LEU A 265 14.67 9.42 -33.34
CA LEU A 265 14.53 10.78 -33.83
C LEU A 265 14.51 11.82 -32.68
N ALA A 266 13.98 11.47 -31.51
CA ALA A 266 13.91 12.37 -30.37
C ALA A 266 15.30 12.62 -29.78
N GLN A 267 16.13 11.58 -29.68
CA GLN A 267 17.51 11.68 -29.23
C GLN A 267 18.37 12.46 -30.24
N GLN A 268 18.18 12.21 -31.54
CA GLN A 268 18.89 12.95 -32.59
C GLN A 268 18.52 14.44 -32.63
N MET A 269 17.24 14.77 -32.41
CA MET A 269 16.79 16.16 -32.31
C MET A 269 17.37 16.86 -31.08
N LEU A 270 17.40 16.18 -29.93
CA LEU A 270 17.98 16.71 -28.71
C LEU A 270 19.48 16.99 -28.87
N GLU A 271 20.22 16.05 -29.47
CA GLU A 271 21.66 16.21 -29.73
C GLU A 271 21.94 17.31 -30.75
N ARG A 272 21.11 17.46 -31.80
CA ARG A 272 21.20 18.59 -32.72
C ARG A 272 20.97 19.92 -32.00
N ILE A 273 19.93 20.03 -31.18
CA ILE A 273 19.64 21.25 -30.40
C ILE A 273 20.81 21.59 -29.47
N LEU A 274 21.37 20.60 -28.77
CA LEU A 274 22.51 20.78 -27.88
C LEU A 274 23.78 21.19 -28.65
N SER A 275 24.03 20.60 -29.83
CA SER A 275 25.17 20.98 -30.68
C SER A 275 25.03 22.38 -31.28
N CYS A 276 23.81 22.82 -31.60
CA CYS A 276 23.54 24.14 -32.17
C CYS A 276 23.55 25.26 -31.12
N THR A 277 23.35 24.94 -29.84
CA THR A 277 23.31 25.94 -28.77
C THR A 277 24.69 26.33 -28.25
N GLY A 278 25.75 25.56 -28.56
CA GLY A 278 27.13 25.88 -28.15
C GLY A 278 27.37 25.85 -26.63
N ILE A 279 26.42 25.35 -25.84
CA ILE A 279 26.51 25.29 -24.38
C ILE A 279 27.23 23.99 -23.99
N SER A 280 28.57 24.03 -23.95
CA SER A 280 29.42 22.95 -23.45
C SER A 280 29.40 22.78 -21.91
N SER A 281 28.44 23.40 -21.21
CA SER A 281 28.43 23.52 -19.74
C SER A 281 27.40 22.66 -19.00
N LEU A 282 26.62 21.79 -19.67
CA LEU A 282 25.59 21.01 -18.96
C LEU A 282 26.09 19.69 -18.35
N THR A 283 27.37 19.35 -18.50
CA THR A 283 27.98 18.15 -17.90
C THR A 283 29.17 18.41 -16.98
N SER A 284 29.63 19.66 -16.86
CA SER A 284 30.69 20.05 -15.94
C SER A 284 30.27 21.32 -15.20
N ASP A 285 30.29 21.27 -13.88
CA ASP A 285 30.16 22.39 -12.94
C ASP A 285 28.74 22.77 -12.49
N PHE A 286 28.14 21.90 -11.66
CA PHE A 286 27.35 22.37 -10.51
C PHE A 286 27.99 21.89 -9.21
N ASP A 287 29.22 22.34 -8.99
CA ASP A 287 29.88 22.35 -7.69
C ASP A 287 30.15 23.81 -7.32
N THR A 288 29.11 24.53 -6.88
CA THR A 288 29.29 25.84 -6.21
C THR A 288 28.58 25.88 -4.87
N LYS A 289 29.45 25.83 -3.85
CA LYS A 289 29.21 26.13 -2.44
C LYS A 289 28.31 27.35 -2.23
N SER A 290 27.17 27.13 -1.55
CA SER A 290 26.64 28.12 -0.60
C SER A 290 26.70 27.51 0.79
N LYS A 291 27.60 28.06 1.61
CA LYS A 291 27.76 27.72 3.03
C LYS A 291 26.49 28.13 3.78
N ARG A 292 25.63 27.17 4.08
CA ARG A 292 24.90 27.14 5.35
C ARG A 292 25.19 25.79 5.98
N GLN A 293 26.01 25.77 7.02
CA GLN A 293 26.16 24.58 7.86
C GLN A 293 24.81 24.27 8.49
N PRO A 294 24.15 23.14 8.19
CA PRO A 294 23.20 22.58 9.14
C PRO A 294 24.02 22.04 10.30
N LEU A 295 23.67 22.43 11.52
CA LEU A 295 24.21 21.87 12.76
C LEU A 295 24.35 20.36 12.61
N GLN A 296 25.58 19.85 12.70
CA GLN A 296 25.83 18.42 12.73
C GLN A 296 25.28 17.88 14.05
N LEU A 297 24.05 17.39 14.01
CA LEU A 297 23.53 16.53 15.05
C LEU A 297 24.21 15.16 14.89
N LYS A 298 24.88 14.70 15.95
CA LYS A 298 25.58 13.41 16.00
C LYS A 298 24.68 12.30 15.45
N ASN A 299 25.24 11.61 14.45
CA ASN A 299 24.73 10.39 13.85
C ASN A 299 24.63 9.28 14.89
N GLU A 300 23.42 8.87 15.26
CA GLU A 300 23.15 7.53 15.80
C GLU A 300 21.64 7.26 15.83
N TYR A 301 20.98 7.21 14.69
CA TYR A 301 19.57 6.77 14.63
C TYR A 301 19.31 5.96 13.36
N SER A 302 19.72 4.69 13.37
CA SER A 302 18.84 3.67 12.79
C SER A 302 17.73 3.47 13.80
N ALA A 303 16.45 3.49 13.41
CA ALA A 303 15.37 3.16 14.35
C ALA A 303 15.74 1.82 15.03
N PRO A 304 15.69 1.73 16.37
CA PRO A 304 16.07 0.50 17.06
C PRO A 304 15.24 -0.66 16.48
N GLY A 305 15.91 -1.67 15.94
CA GLY A 305 15.25 -2.85 15.34
C GLY A 305 14.87 -2.77 13.86
N ALA A 306 15.15 -1.68 13.13
CA ALA A 306 14.87 -1.66 11.69
C ALA A 306 15.65 -2.78 10.95
N PRO A 307 14.98 -3.59 10.09
CA PRO A 307 15.63 -4.72 9.45
C PRO A 307 16.81 -4.27 8.59
N ARG A 308 17.95 -4.95 8.73
CA ARG A 308 19.15 -4.70 7.91
C ARG A 308 18.87 -4.94 6.42
N ASN A 309 17.93 -5.84 6.12
CA ASN A 309 17.41 -6.09 4.79
C ASN A 309 16.39 -5.00 4.41
N ARG A 310 16.66 -4.21 3.36
CA ARG A 310 15.78 -3.13 2.89
C ARG A 310 14.69 -3.59 1.90
N SER A 311 14.54 -4.91 1.72
CA SER A 311 13.49 -5.47 0.88
C SER A 311 12.09 -5.16 1.42
N PHE A 312 11.10 -5.19 0.53
CA PHE A 312 9.70 -5.08 0.92
C PHE A 312 9.30 -6.17 1.93
N ALA A 313 9.82 -7.38 1.79
CA ALA A 313 9.45 -8.49 2.67
C ALA A 313 9.88 -8.27 4.11
N ALA A 314 11.13 -7.87 4.33
CA ALA A 314 11.61 -7.55 5.67
C ALA A 314 10.84 -6.36 6.29
N PHE A 315 10.44 -5.39 5.46
CA PHE A 315 9.64 -4.25 5.89
C PHE A 315 8.22 -4.66 6.35
N LEU A 316 7.54 -5.52 5.58
CA LEU A 316 6.21 -6.01 5.95
C LEU A 316 6.27 -6.94 7.17
N GLU A 317 7.23 -7.87 7.20
CA GLU A 317 7.45 -8.79 8.34
C GLU A 317 7.68 -8.01 9.63
N SER A 318 8.54 -6.98 9.62
CA SER A 318 8.79 -6.15 10.79
C SER A 318 7.52 -5.45 11.29
N ASN A 319 6.69 -4.91 10.41
CA ASN A 319 5.44 -4.27 10.81
C ASN A 319 4.41 -5.27 11.36
N VAL A 320 4.30 -6.44 10.75
CA VAL A 320 3.41 -7.50 11.23
C VAL A 320 3.86 -8.01 12.59
N SER A 321 5.15 -8.26 12.80
CA SER A 321 5.69 -8.68 14.10
C SER A 321 5.44 -7.62 15.18
N ASN A 322 5.70 -6.35 14.88
CA ASN A 322 5.45 -5.25 15.82
C ASN A 322 3.96 -5.18 16.24
N LEU A 323 3.02 -5.38 15.30
CA LEU A 323 1.60 -5.42 15.63
C LEU A 323 1.27 -6.59 16.55
N LEU A 324 1.84 -7.76 16.32
CA LEU A 324 1.63 -8.93 17.17
C LEU A 324 2.19 -8.71 18.58
N GLU A 325 3.40 -8.16 18.69
CA GLU A 325 4.02 -7.80 19.97
C GLU A 325 3.21 -6.72 20.72
N ASP A 326 2.70 -5.70 20.01
CA ASP A 326 1.85 -4.67 20.60
C ASP A 326 0.58 -5.29 21.21
N ILE A 327 -0.03 -6.26 20.54
CA ILE A 327 -1.25 -6.93 21.02
C ILE A 327 -0.93 -7.80 22.23
N GLU A 328 0.12 -8.63 22.17
CA GLU A 328 0.56 -9.48 23.28
C GLU A 328 0.94 -8.67 24.52
N TYR A 329 1.61 -7.53 24.33
CA TYR A 329 1.99 -6.63 25.42
C TYR A 329 0.78 -5.98 26.09
N ASN A 330 -0.22 -5.60 25.30
CA ASN A 330 -1.44 -4.99 25.81
C ASN A 330 -2.31 -6.01 26.56
N ASP A 331 -2.39 -7.25 26.08
CA ASP A 331 -3.06 -8.36 26.77
C ASP A 331 -2.44 -8.67 28.14
N ALA A 332 -1.10 -8.55 28.24
CA ALA A 332 -0.37 -8.81 29.48
C ALA A 332 -0.54 -7.71 30.55
N LYS A 333 -0.88 -6.47 30.15
CA LYS A 333 -0.88 -5.32 31.07
C LYS A 333 -2.20 -5.04 31.75
N ASP A 334 -3.34 -5.35 31.14
CA ASP A 334 -4.63 -5.15 31.82
C ASP A 334 -5.80 -5.93 31.16
N PRO A 335 -6.26 -7.06 31.72
CA PRO A 335 -7.37 -7.84 31.17
C PRO A 335 -8.74 -7.14 31.26
N TYR A 336 -8.81 -5.96 31.88
CA TYR A 336 -10.04 -5.18 32.03
C TYR A 336 -10.16 -4.00 31.04
N LEU A 337 -9.14 -3.72 30.23
CA LEU A 337 -9.21 -2.72 29.16
C LEU A 337 -9.93 -3.31 27.92
N LYS A 338 -11.26 -3.32 27.95
CA LYS A 338 -12.15 -3.80 26.85
C LYS A 338 -12.05 -3.05 25.50
N ASN A 339 -11.05 -2.17 25.33
CA ASN A 339 -10.96 -1.22 24.22
C ASN A 339 -9.69 -1.39 23.37
N LEU A 340 -9.07 -2.57 23.39
CA LEU A 340 -7.87 -2.85 22.62
C LEU A 340 -8.21 -3.53 21.28
N PRO A 341 -7.43 -3.26 20.22
CA PRO A 341 -7.60 -3.92 18.93
C PRO A 341 -7.25 -5.41 19.04
N GLU A 342 -8.26 -6.27 18.96
CA GLU A 342 -8.10 -7.73 18.96
C GLU A 342 -8.08 -8.26 17.50
N LEU A 343 -7.27 -9.29 17.24
CA LEU A 343 -7.21 -9.90 15.92
C LEU A 343 -8.40 -10.84 15.69
N PRO A 344 -9.18 -10.66 14.62
CA PRO A 344 -10.27 -11.56 14.30
C PRO A 344 -9.73 -12.96 13.96
N SER A 345 -10.48 -14.00 14.34
CA SER A 345 -10.24 -15.34 13.81
C SER A 345 -10.48 -15.36 12.30
N VAL A 346 -9.79 -16.24 11.57
CA VAL A 346 -9.97 -16.44 10.12
C VAL A 346 -11.45 -16.62 9.79
N LYS A 347 -12.17 -17.48 10.53
CA LYS A 347 -13.60 -17.68 10.32
C LYS A 347 -14.41 -16.40 10.50
N CYS A 348 -14.14 -15.65 11.57
CA CYS A 348 -14.86 -14.41 11.88
C CYS A 348 -14.59 -13.33 10.82
N TRP A 349 -13.39 -13.28 10.24
CA TRP A 349 -13.07 -12.34 9.17
C TRP A 349 -13.79 -12.67 7.84
N PHE A 350 -14.00 -13.95 7.53
CA PHE A 350 -14.69 -14.39 6.30
C PHE A 350 -16.23 -14.30 6.39
N ILE A 351 -16.79 -14.22 7.60
CA ILE A 351 -18.23 -13.98 7.86
C ILE A 351 -18.50 -12.48 7.75
#